data_AF-A0A8S3CP83-F1
#
_entry.id   AF-A0A8S3CP83-F1
#
_cell.length_a   1.000
_cell.length_b   1.000
_cell.length_c   1.000
_cell.angle_alpha   90.00
_cell.angle_beta   90.00
_cell.angle_gamma   90.00
#
_symmetry.space_group_name_H-M   'P 1'
#
loop_
_entity.id
_entity.type
_entity.pdbx_description
1 polymer ?
#
loop_
_entity_poly.entity_id
_entity_poly.type
_entity_poly.pdbx_seq_one_letter_code
_entity_poly.pdbx_strand_id
1 'polypeptide(L)' 'NKLLREKSHWEDRVKELGGTDFKKTAPKMLDNEGKEVPGNRGYK' A
#
# COMPACT_ATOMS: atom_id res chain seq x y z
N ASN A 1 4.56 -9.38 8.95
CA ASN A 1 4.94 -8.07 9.53
C ASN A 1 3.72 -7.45 10.19
N LYS A 2 3.76 -7.18 11.51
CA LYS A 2 2.60 -6.68 12.29
C LYS A 2 2.21 -5.24 11.88
N LEU A 3 3.20 -4.38 11.67
CA LEU A 3 3.02 -2.98 11.32
C LEU A 3 2.36 -2.80 9.94
N LEU A 4 2.72 -3.64 8.97
CA LEU A 4 2.10 -3.59 7.62
C LEU A 4 0.62 -3.97 7.65
N ARG A 5 0.23 -4.92 8.51
CA ARG A 5 -1.19 -5.31 8.66
C ARG A 5 -1.99 -4.18 9.29
N GLU A 6 -1.45 -3.59 10.34
CA GLU A 6 -2.06 -2.45 11.03
C GLU A 6 -2.21 -1.25 10.09
N LYS A 7 -1.18 -0.93 9.30
CA LYS A 7 -1.26 0.08 8.23
C LYS A 7 -2.42 -0.18 7.27
N SER A 8 -2.55 -1.40 6.75
CA SER A 8 -3.66 -1.75 5.83
C SER A 8 -5.03 -1.54 6.46
N HIS A 9 -5.21 -1.92 7.74
CA HIS A 9 -6.48 -1.72 8.44
C HIS A 9 -6.84 -0.24 8.58
N TRP A 10 -5.85 0.59 8.90
CA TRP A 10 -6.05 2.03 8.98
C TRP A 10 -6.36 2.66 7.61
N GLU A 11 -5.70 2.23 6.54
CA GLU A 11 -6.00 2.70 5.17
C GLU A 11 -7.43 2.36 4.74
N ASP A 12 -7.90 1.15 5.05
CA ASP A 12 -9.29 0.75 4.78
C ASP A 12 -10.28 1.61 5.58
N ARG A 13 -9.97 1.86 6.86
CA ARG A 13 -10.81 2.70 7.72
C ARG A 13 -10.92 4.14 7.20
N VAL A 14 -9.82 4.73 6.76
CA VAL A 14 -9.82 6.08 6.18
C VAL A 14 -10.72 6.14 4.96
N LYS A 15 -10.66 5.12 4.09
CA LYS A 15 -11.50 5.04 2.89
C LYS A 15 -12.98 4.89 3.22
N GLU A 16 -13.33 4.03 4.19
CA GLU A 16 -14.72 3.86 4.66
C GLU A 16 -15.33 5.17 5.19
N LEU A 17 -14.50 6.01 5.82
CA LEU A 17 -14.90 7.31 6.34
C LEU A 17 -14.97 8.41 5.25
N GLY A 18 -14.80 8.05 3.97
CA GLY A 18 -14.81 9.00 2.85
C GLY A 18 -13.49 9.75 2.65
N GLY A 19 -12.42 9.32 3.32
CA GLY A 19 -11.08 9.87 3.17
C GLY A 19 -10.34 9.34 1.94
N THR A 20 -9.07 9.73 1.81
CA THR A 20 -8.22 9.37 0.67
C THR A 20 -7.93 7.88 0.60
N ASP A 21 -8.04 7.30 -0.60
CA ASP A 21 -7.64 5.90 -0.85
C ASP A 21 -6.11 5.79 -0.95
N PHE A 22 -5.47 5.66 0.21
CA PHE A 22 -4.02 5.52 0.32
C PHE A 22 -3.46 4.26 -0.33
N LYS A 23 -4.26 3.20 -0.50
CA LYS A 23 -3.81 2.01 -1.24
C LYS A 23 -3.65 2.29 -2.72
N LYS A 24 -4.46 3.20 -3.26
CA LYS A 24 -4.40 3.64 -4.66
C LYS A 24 -3.38 4.76 -4.90
N THR A 25 -3.21 5.66 -3.94
CA THR A 25 -2.31 6.83 -4.07
C THR A 25 -0.91 6.59 -3.51
N ALA A 26 -0.70 5.55 -2.70
CA ALA A 26 0.63 5.23 -2.20
C ALA A 26 1.61 5.07 -3.37
N PRO A 27 2.84 5.61 -3.24
CA PRO A 27 3.86 5.43 -4.26
C PRO A 27 4.03 3.93 -4.48
N LYS A 28 3.91 3.51 -5.74
CA LYS A 28 4.30 2.15 -6.16
C LYS A 28 5.71 1.94 -5.63
N MET A 29 5.98 0.81 -4.97
CA MET A 29 7.35 0.53 -4.53
C MET A 29 8.24 0.53 -5.77
N LEU A 30 9.02 1.59 -5.89
CA LEU A 30 10.05 1.73 -6.91
C LEU A 30 11.27 0.96 -6.41
N ASP A 31 11.94 0.26 -7.31
CA ASP A 31 13.26 -0.29 -7.01
C ASP A 31 14.29 0.85 -6.83
N ASN A 32 15.51 0.46 -6.46
CA ASN A 32 16.64 1.40 -6.33
C ASN A 32 16.99 2.12 -7.65
N GLU A 33 16.44 1.69 -8.80
CA GLU A 33 16.61 2.28 -10.12
C GLU A 33 15.41 3.17 -10.53
N GLY A 34 14.43 3.37 -9.65
CA GLY A 34 13.24 4.18 -9.92
C GLY A 34 12.22 3.51 -10.84
N LYS A 35 12.36 2.22 -11.14
CA LYS A 35 11.41 1.43 -11.92
C LYS A 35 10.38 0.79 -11.00
N GLU A 36 9.15 0.68 -11.47
CA GLU A 36 8.11 -0.05 -10.75
C GLU A 36 8.51 -1.52 -10.60
N VAL A 37 8.68 -2.00 -9.36
CA VAL A 37 9.06 -3.40 -9.13
C VAL A 37 7.98 -4.32 -9.71
N PRO A 38 8.29 -5.19 -10.69
CA PRO A 38 7.35 -6.17 -11.18
C PRO A 38 7.18 -7.26 -10.10
N GLY A 39 6.22 -7.09 -9.20
CA GLY A 39 6.08 -8.06 -8.10
C GLY A 39 5.23 -7.66 -6.90
N ASN A 40 4.58 -6.50 -6.88
CA ASN A 40 3.77 -6.08 -5.72
C ASN A 40 2.48 -6.91 -5.47
N ARG A 41 2.33 -8.08 -6.10
CA ARG A 41 1.20 -9.02 -5.90
C ARG A 41 1.54 -10.14 -4.91
N GLY A 42 1.87 -9.77 -3.67
CA GLY A 42 1.81 -10.69 -2.53
C GLY A 42 2.81 -11.86 -2.52
N TYR A 43 3.09 -12.33 -1.31
CA TYR A 43 3.81 -13.59 -1.08
C TYR A 43 2.90 -14.77 -1.47
N LYS A 44 3.50 -15.83 -2.04
CA LYS A 44 2.85 -17.16 -2.13
C LYS A 44 2.61 -17.72 -0.73
#